data_AF-A0A7Y6CEH9-F1
#
_entry.id   AF-A0A7Y6CEH9-F1
#
_cell.length_a   1.000
_cell.length_b   1.000
_cell.length_c   1.000
_cell.angle_alpha   90.00
_cell.angle_beta   90.00
_cell.angle_gamma   90.00
#
_symmetry.space_group_name_H-M   'P 1'
#
loop_
_entity.id
_entity.type
_entity.pdbx_description
1 polymer ?
#
loop_
_entity_poly.entity_id
_entity_poly.type
_entity_poly.pdbx_seq_one_letter_code
_entity_poly.pdbx_strand_id
1 'polypeptide(L)'
;MRKLPLFLALALAVPSLAFAAKPPAKPQSHGKGSPQVMYVLKGTLTAFTAASGTTNGSVSLLVKSANHHGASLKGQTLTFAVSATTKVVTEGGAPVTVNDDGLVQVRGPKRIAATDSLAEVLQALTARHVVDQGVPDSDS
;
A
#
# COMPACT_ATOMS: atom_id res chain seq x y z
N MET A 1 -56.00 -43.38 11.89
CA MET A 1 -54.61 -43.48 11.34
C MET A 1 -53.90 -42.19 11.74
N ARG A 2 -53.10 -42.14 12.83
CA ARG A 2 -51.63 -42.40 12.91
C ARG A 2 -50.85 -41.55 11.87
N LYS A 3 -49.89 -40.65 12.15
CA LYS A 3 -49.16 -40.18 13.34
C LYS A 3 -48.45 -38.81 13.05
N LEU A 4 -48.13 -38.09 14.14
CA LEU A 4 -47.00 -37.20 14.47
C LEU A 4 -46.43 -36.15 13.46
N PRO A 5 -46.24 -34.88 13.90
CA PRO A 5 -45.20 -34.00 13.38
C PRO A 5 -43.83 -34.32 14.00
N LEU A 6 -42.79 -34.41 13.18
CA LEU A 6 -41.41 -34.59 13.64
C LEU A 6 -40.70 -33.24 13.64
N PHE A 7 -40.46 -32.70 14.84
CA PHE A 7 -39.53 -31.62 15.09
C PHE A 7 -38.10 -32.13 14.84
N LEU A 8 -37.38 -31.53 13.89
CA LEU A 8 -35.95 -31.77 13.72
C LEU A 8 -35.19 -30.55 14.24
N ALA A 9 -34.65 -30.71 15.45
CA ALA A 9 -33.67 -29.81 16.04
C ALA A 9 -32.36 -29.89 15.27
N LEU A 10 -31.82 -28.75 14.85
CA LEU A 10 -30.42 -28.65 14.42
C LEU A 10 -29.65 -27.83 15.46
N ALA A 11 -28.74 -28.52 16.12
CA ALA A 11 -27.96 -28.05 17.25
C ALA A 11 -26.98 -26.94 16.85
N LEU A 12 -26.87 -25.96 17.75
CA LEU A 12 -25.94 -24.84 17.72
C LEU A 12 -24.50 -25.34 17.93
N ALA A 13 -23.72 -25.45 16.86
CA ALA A 13 -22.29 -25.75 16.96
C ALA A 13 -21.53 -24.47 17.33
N VAL A 14 -21.20 -24.31 18.62
CA VAL A 14 -20.28 -23.28 19.10
C VAL A 14 -18.86 -23.83 18.95
N PRO A 15 -17.98 -23.28 18.08
CA PRO A 15 -16.59 -23.70 18.06
C PRO A 15 -15.90 -23.24 19.35
N SER A 16 -15.50 -24.21 20.17
CA SER A 16 -14.70 -23.99 21.37
C SER A 16 -13.27 -23.62 20.96
N LEU A 17 -12.89 -22.34 21.07
CA LEU A 17 -11.51 -21.89 20.92
C LEU A 17 -10.74 -22.19 22.21
N ALA A 18 -9.97 -23.29 22.20
CA ALA A 18 -8.99 -23.56 23.23
C ALA A 18 -7.83 -22.54 23.13
N PHE A 19 -7.76 -21.62 24.08
CA PHE A 19 -6.59 -20.74 24.26
C PHE A 19 -5.42 -21.57 24.80
N ALA A 20 -4.54 -22.03 23.92
CA ALA A 20 -3.23 -22.53 24.31
C ALA A 20 -2.39 -21.37 24.86
N ALA A 21 -2.21 -21.30 26.18
CA ALA A 21 -1.29 -20.39 26.84
C ALA A 21 0.15 -20.74 26.43
N LYS A 22 0.71 -19.97 25.50
CA LYS A 22 2.13 -20.08 25.10
C LYS A 22 3.02 -19.55 26.24
N PRO A 23 4.08 -20.27 26.63
CA PRO A 23 4.99 -19.80 27.68
C PRO A 23 5.67 -18.49 27.29
N PRO A 24 6.05 -17.64 28.27
CA PRO A 24 6.63 -16.33 28.02
C PRO A 24 7.92 -16.47 27.21
N ALA A 25 7.93 -15.88 26.02
CA ALA A 25 9.12 -15.79 25.20
C ALA A 25 10.20 -15.01 25.96
N LYS A 26 11.39 -15.59 26.06
CA LYS A 26 12.62 -14.89 26.47
C LYS A 26 12.76 -13.61 25.63
N PRO A 27 13.22 -12.48 26.19
CA PRO A 27 13.38 -11.24 25.44
C PRO A 27 14.33 -11.48 24.26
N GLN A 28 13.77 -11.53 23.05
CA GLN A 28 14.54 -11.69 21.84
C GLN A 28 15.30 -10.40 21.58
N SER A 29 16.62 -10.53 21.64
CA SER A 29 17.64 -9.82 20.86
C SER A 29 17.11 -8.76 19.89
N HIS A 30 17.61 -7.53 20.01
CA HIS A 30 17.34 -6.42 19.10
C HIS A 30 17.59 -6.87 17.66
N GLY A 31 16.51 -7.18 16.96
CA GLY A 31 16.56 -7.71 15.60
C GLY A 31 17.32 -6.75 14.70
N LYS A 32 18.32 -7.30 14.01
CA LYS A 32 19.08 -6.65 12.92
C LYS A 32 18.14 -6.44 11.74
N GLY A 33 17.15 -5.56 11.89
CA GLY A 33 16.20 -5.20 10.85
C GLY A 33 16.97 -4.60 9.68
N SER A 34 16.67 -5.05 8.47
CA SER A 34 17.20 -4.40 7.28
C SER A 34 16.76 -2.94 7.30
N PRO A 35 17.69 -1.97 7.19
CA PRO A 35 17.34 -0.57 7.29
C PRO A 35 16.35 -0.23 6.17
N GLN A 36 15.23 0.40 6.51
CA GLN A 36 14.22 0.87 5.57
C GLN A 36 14.30 2.39 5.42
N VAL A 37 14.07 2.89 4.21
CA VAL A 37 14.08 4.32 3.89
C VAL A 37 12.78 4.71 3.20
N MET A 38 12.46 6.00 3.27
CA MET A 38 11.36 6.57 2.50
C MET A 38 11.87 6.93 1.10
N TYR A 39 11.17 6.45 0.09
CA TYR A 39 11.33 6.84 -1.30
C TYR A 39 10.28 7.92 -1.57
N VAL A 40 10.74 9.08 -2.03
CA VAL A 40 9.87 10.20 -2.39
C VAL A 40 10.00 10.36 -3.89
N LEU A 41 8.92 10.07 -4.61
CA LEU A 41 8.85 10.11 -6.06
C LEU A 41 7.92 11.26 -6.44
N LYS A 42 8.39 12.17 -7.29
CA LYS A 42 7.61 13.29 -7.80
C LYS A 42 7.53 13.19 -9.31
N GLY A 43 6.37 13.47 -9.88
CA GLY A 43 6.16 13.31 -11.31
C GLY A 43 4.73 13.55 -11.71
N THR A 44 4.35 13.12 -12.90
CA THR A 44 2.97 13.28 -13.39
C THR A 44 2.17 12.04 -13.06
N LEU A 45 0.99 12.20 -12.47
CA LEU A 45 0.06 11.11 -12.19
C LEU A 45 -0.58 10.65 -13.51
N THR A 46 -0.36 9.40 -13.89
CA THR A 46 -0.85 8.84 -15.16
C THR A 46 -2.10 7.99 -15.00
N ALA A 47 -2.35 7.47 -13.80
CA ALA A 47 -3.59 6.79 -13.45
C ALA A 47 -3.79 6.82 -11.93
N PHE A 48 -5.06 6.83 -11.50
CA PHE A 48 -5.42 6.69 -10.09
C PHE A 48 -6.72 5.91 -9.94
N THR A 49 -6.74 5.02 -8.96
CA THR A 49 -7.93 4.31 -8.49
C THR A 49 -7.86 4.30 -6.97
N ALA A 50 -8.87 4.89 -6.32
CA ALA A 50 -8.94 4.90 -4.87
C ALA A 50 -9.15 3.48 -4.30
N ALA A 51 -8.67 3.25 -3.08
CA ALA A 51 -9.04 2.05 -2.34
C ALA A 51 -10.53 2.09 -1.97
N SER A 52 -11.18 0.91 -1.97
CA SER A 52 -12.59 0.79 -1.61
C SER A 52 -12.79 -0.39 -0.66
N GLY A 53 -13.13 -0.10 0.60
CA GLY A 53 -13.23 -1.11 1.65
C GLY A 53 -11.92 -1.89 1.83
N THR A 54 -11.96 -3.20 1.61
CA THR A 54 -10.79 -4.09 1.66
C THR A 54 -10.08 -4.24 0.31
N THR A 55 -10.62 -3.64 -0.75
CA THR A 55 -10.04 -3.71 -2.10
C THR A 55 -9.02 -2.58 -2.26
N ASN A 56 -7.77 -2.95 -2.54
CA ASN A 56 -6.73 -1.98 -2.86
C ASN A 56 -7.02 -1.34 -4.24
N GLY A 57 -6.80 -0.03 -4.31
CA GLY A 57 -6.69 0.71 -5.55
C GLY A 57 -5.24 0.77 -6.04
N SER A 58 -4.96 1.71 -6.92
CA SER A 58 -3.64 1.89 -7.52
C SER A 58 -3.36 3.36 -7.84
N VAL A 59 -2.08 3.71 -7.91
CA VAL A 59 -1.60 4.99 -8.43
C VAL A 59 -0.44 4.72 -9.36
N SER A 60 -0.47 5.32 -10.55
CA SER A 60 0.62 5.29 -11.53
C SER A 60 1.19 6.69 -11.69
N LEU A 61 2.51 6.81 -11.72
CA LEU A 61 3.18 8.09 -11.96
C LEU A 61 4.38 7.95 -12.92
N LEU A 62 4.55 8.92 -13.80
CA LEU A 62 5.78 9.12 -14.57
C LEU A 62 6.77 9.93 -13.74
N VAL A 63 7.81 9.27 -13.21
CA VAL A 63 8.75 9.87 -12.27
C VAL A 63 9.61 10.95 -12.96
N LYS A 64 9.39 12.23 -12.63
CA LYS A 64 10.21 13.36 -13.09
C LYS A 64 11.41 13.60 -12.17
N SER A 65 11.25 13.40 -10.87
CA SER A 65 12.31 13.51 -9.88
C SER A 65 12.09 12.58 -8.68
N ALA A 66 13.17 12.24 -7.98
CA ALA A 66 13.12 11.40 -6.79
C ALA A 66 14.21 11.82 -5.81
N ASN A 67 14.07 11.43 -4.54
CA ASN A 67 15.15 11.59 -3.57
C ASN A 67 16.36 10.70 -3.93
N HIS A 68 17.50 10.91 -3.25
CA HIS A 68 18.76 10.20 -3.51
C HIS A 68 18.59 8.67 -3.63
N HIS A 69 17.75 8.07 -2.78
CA HIS A 69 17.51 6.62 -2.80
C HIS A 69 16.73 6.14 -4.03
N GLY A 70 15.86 6.98 -4.60
CA GLY A 70 15.06 6.66 -5.78
C GLY A 70 15.58 7.29 -7.08
N ALA A 71 16.77 7.89 -7.10
CA ALA A 71 17.25 8.68 -8.24
C ALA A 71 17.29 7.89 -9.56
N SER A 72 17.56 6.58 -9.51
CA SER A 72 17.56 5.68 -10.68
C SER A 72 16.18 5.40 -11.27
N LEU A 73 15.11 5.82 -10.59
CA LEU A 73 13.71 5.62 -11.03
C LEU A 73 13.22 6.76 -11.93
N LYS A 74 14.00 7.85 -12.07
CA LYS A 74 13.66 8.98 -12.93
C LYS A 74 13.46 8.51 -14.38
N GLY A 75 12.39 8.99 -15.01
CA GLY A 75 11.99 8.64 -16.37
C GLY A 75 11.17 7.36 -16.49
N GLN A 76 10.95 6.63 -15.38
CA GLN A 76 10.13 5.41 -15.38
C GLN A 76 8.68 5.72 -14.99
N THR A 77 7.76 4.95 -15.54
CA THR A 77 6.36 4.91 -15.07
C THR A 77 6.21 3.79 -14.05
N LEU A 78 5.88 4.14 -12.81
CA LEU A 78 5.75 3.19 -11.71
C LEU A 78 4.30 3.15 -11.21
N THR A 79 3.83 1.95 -10.87
CA THR A 79 2.49 1.73 -10.32
C THR A 79 2.56 1.14 -8.93
N PHE A 80 1.88 1.77 -7.97
CA PHE A 80 1.85 1.35 -6.57
C PHE A 80 0.42 1.02 -6.15
N ALA A 81 0.27 0.03 -5.27
CA ALA A 81 -1.00 -0.23 -4.63
C ALA A 81 -1.37 0.92 -3.67
N VAL A 82 -2.64 1.31 -3.69
CA VAL A 82 -3.24 2.26 -2.73
C VAL A 82 -4.18 1.46 -1.84
N SER A 83 -3.96 1.51 -0.52
CA SER A 83 -4.81 0.81 0.46
C SER A 83 -5.67 1.80 1.24
N ALA A 84 -6.61 1.30 2.04
CA ALA A 84 -7.40 2.14 2.96
C ALA A 84 -6.54 2.91 4.00
N THR A 85 -5.27 2.50 4.20
CA THR A 85 -4.32 3.19 5.10
C THR A 85 -3.42 4.20 4.39
N THR A 86 -3.49 4.26 3.05
CA THR A 86 -2.73 5.21 2.25
C THR A 86 -3.32 6.60 2.43
N LYS A 87 -2.51 7.56 2.82
CA LYS A 87 -2.96 8.95 2.97
C LYS A 87 -2.98 9.60 1.59
N VAL A 88 -4.17 9.95 1.11
CA VAL A 88 -4.35 10.71 -0.12
C VAL A 88 -4.59 12.17 0.26
N VAL A 89 -3.74 13.07 -0.23
CA VAL A 89 -3.83 14.51 -0.01
C VAL A 89 -4.04 15.15 -1.37
N THR A 90 -5.02 16.02 -1.49
CA THR A 90 -5.33 16.71 -2.74
C THR A 90 -5.34 18.20 -2.50
N GLU A 91 -4.85 18.95 -3.48
CA GLU A 91 -4.94 20.39 -3.46
C GLU A 91 -6.41 20.83 -3.58
N GLY A 92 -6.84 21.76 -2.72
CA GLY A 92 -8.20 22.26 -2.71
C GLY A 92 -9.30 21.25 -2.33
N GLY A 93 -8.94 20.04 -1.89
CA GLY A 93 -9.91 18.98 -1.56
C GLY A 93 -10.59 18.35 -2.79
N ALA A 94 -10.08 18.62 -3.99
CA ALA A 94 -10.56 18.00 -5.23
C ALA A 94 -10.19 16.50 -5.28
N PRO A 95 -10.83 15.69 -6.13
CA PRO A 95 -10.36 14.34 -6.42
C PRO A 95 -8.98 14.36 -7.09
N VAL A 96 -8.23 13.27 -6.94
CA VAL A 96 -6.96 13.11 -7.67
C VAL A 96 -7.22 13.11 -9.17
N THR A 97 -6.53 13.98 -9.92
CA THR A 97 -6.73 14.11 -11.37
C THR A 97 -5.55 13.51 -12.15
N VAL A 98 -5.86 12.87 -13.27
CA VAL A 98 -4.84 12.33 -14.17
C VAL A 98 -4.23 13.47 -14.99
N ASN A 99 -2.92 13.41 -15.17
CA ASN A 99 -2.04 14.43 -15.76
C ASN A 99 -1.64 15.57 -14.82
N ASP A 100 -2.10 15.55 -13.57
CA ASP A 100 -1.62 16.46 -12.53
C ASP A 100 -0.21 16.07 -12.06
N ASP A 101 0.53 17.05 -11.57
CA ASP A 101 1.78 16.79 -10.87
C ASP A 101 1.46 16.19 -9.49
N GLY A 102 2.22 15.19 -9.11
CA GLY A 102 1.96 14.41 -7.93
C GLY A 102 3.22 13.87 -7.28
N LEU A 103 3.04 13.47 -6.03
CA LEU A 103 4.08 12.90 -5.20
C LEU A 103 3.59 11.61 -4.57
N VAL A 104 4.37 10.54 -4.75
CA VAL A 104 4.12 9.25 -4.11
C VAL A 104 5.26 8.93 -3.15
N GLN A 105 4.90 8.57 -1.92
CA GLN A 105 5.84 8.12 -0.91
C GLN A 105 5.68 6.63 -0.66
N VAL A 106 6.78 5.89 -0.73
CA VAL A 106 6.81 4.44 -0.47
C VAL A 106 7.94 4.14 0.50
N ARG A 107 7.70 3.30 1.49
CA ARG A 107 8.73 2.89 2.45
C ARG A 107 9.25 1.51 2.09
N GLY A 108 10.52 1.44 1.68
CA GLY A 108 11.15 0.21 1.18
C GLY A 108 12.53 -0.04 1.80
N PRO A 109 13.19 -1.15 1.43
CA PRO A 109 14.52 -1.50 1.92
C PRO A 109 15.58 -0.52 1.41
N LYS A 110 16.52 -0.08 2.26
CA LYS A 110 17.63 0.82 1.89
C LYS A 110 18.59 0.19 0.87
N ARG A 111 18.72 -1.13 0.91
CA ARG A 111 19.61 -1.92 0.07
C ARG A 111 18.79 -3.06 -0.53
N ILE A 112 18.88 -3.22 -1.84
CA ILE A 112 18.32 -4.35 -2.60
C ILE A 112 19.46 -5.26 -3.04
N ALA A 113 19.16 -6.52 -3.40
CA ALA A 113 20.20 -7.39 -3.96
C ALA A 113 20.65 -6.85 -5.33
N ALA A 114 21.89 -7.14 -5.72
CA ALA A 114 22.45 -6.67 -6.99
C ALA A 114 21.70 -7.20 -8.22
N THR A 115 20.94 -8.29 -8.05
CA THR A 115 20.11 -8.92 -9.08
C THR A 115 18.70 -8.35 -9.16
N ASP A 116 18.27 -7.56 -8.17
CA ASP A 116 16.90 -7.09 -8.06
C ASP A 116 16.74 -5.71 -8.73
N SER A 117 15.61 -5.50 -9.40
CA SER A 117 15.22 -4.17 -9.87
C SER A 117 14.60 -3.37 -8.73
N LEU A 118 15.11 -2.16 -8.47
CA LEU A 118 14.52 -1.26 -7.47
C LEU A 118 13.05 -0.96 -7.77
N ALA A 119 12.72 -0.79 -9.05
CA ALA A 119 11.36 -0.51 -9.49
C ALA A 119 10.41 -1.67 -9.13
N GLU A 120 10.82 -2.91 -9.36
CA GLU A 120 10.01 -4.10 -9.02
C GLU A 120 9.83 -4.25 -7.51
N VAL A 121 10.92 -4.09 -6.77
CA VAL A 121 10.90 -4.18 -5.30
C VAL A 121 9.96 -3.14 -4.70
N LEU A 122 9.97 -1.90 -5.20
CA LEU A 122 9.09 -0.85 -4.68
C LEU A 122 7.64 -1.01 -5.15
N GLN A 123 7.38 -1.48 -6.37
CA GLN A 123 6.02 -1.67 -6.89
C GLN A 123 5.29 -2.85 -6.22
N ALA A 124 6.03 -3.78 -5.60
CA ALA A 124 5.45 -4.79 -4.72
C ALA A 124 4.95 -4.23 -3.38
N LEU A 125 5.23 -2.96 -3.07
CA LEU A 125 4.84 -2.31 -1.82
C LEU A 125 3.63 -1.39 -2.01
N THR A 126 2.96 -1.10 -0.90
CA THR A 126 1.83 -0.16 -0.86
C THR A 126 2.33 1.26 -0.64
N ALA A 127 1.76 2.21 -1.39
CA ALA A 127 2.00 3.63 -1.19
C ALA A 127 1.58 4.06 0.22
N ARG A 128 2.42 4.88 0.87
CA ARG A 128 2.12 5.47 2.18
C ARG A 128 1.34 6.76 2.00
N HIS A 129 1.86 7.64 1.15
CA HIS A 129 1.22 8.90 0.81
C HIS A 129 1.12 9.05 -0.70
N VAL A 130 0.00 9.58 -1.15
CA VAL A 130 -0.22 10.09 -2.51
C VAL A 130 -0.65 11.53 -2.34
N VAL A 131 0.10 12.45 -2.93
CA VAL A 131 -0.21 13.88 -2.92
C VAL A 131 -0.46 14.30 -4.35
N ASP A 132 -1.65 14.80 -4.62
CA ASP A 132 -1.95 15.54 -5.84
C ASP A 132 -1.57 17.01 -5.61
N GLN A 133 -0.68 17.52 -6.45
CA GLN A 133 -0.16 18.89 -6.43
C GLN A 133 -0.82 19.76 -7.51
N GLY A 134 -1.90 19.28 -8.14
CA GLY A 134 -2.65 20.00 -9.15
C GLY A 134 -1.99 19.98 -10.53
N VAL A 135 -2.57 20.78 -11.42
CA VAL A 135 -2.12 20.91 -12.82
C VAL A 135 -0.62 21.22 -12.82
N PRO A 136 0.19 20.54 -13.67
CA PRO A 136 1.61 20.83 -13.77
C PRO A 136 1.76 22.32 -14.05
N ASP A 137 2.68 22.99 -13.36
CA ASP A 137 3.03 24.38 -13.66
C ASP A 137 3.47 24.46 -15.13
N SER A 138 2.55 24.81 -16.01
CA SER A 138 2.84 25.18 -17.39
C SER A 138 3.42 26.59 -17.33
N ASP A 139 4.74 26.66 -17.41
CA ASP A 139 5.59 27.85 -17.55
C ASP A 139 6.13 28.53 -16.28
N SER A 140 7.46 28.67 -16.26
CA SER A 140 8.18 29.90 -15.92
C SER A 140 9.51 29.92 -16.67
#